data_AF-A0A820SIS8-F1
#
_entry.id   AF-A0A820SIS8-F1
#
_cell.length_a   1.000
_cell.length_b   1.000
_cell.length_c   1.000
_cell.angle_alpha   90.00
_cell.angle_beta   90.00
_cell.angle_gamma   90.00
#
_symmetry.space_group_name_H-M   'P 1'
#
loop_
_entity.id
_entity.type
_entity.pdbx_description
1 polymer ?
#
loop_
_entity_poly.entity_id
_entity_poly.type
_entity_poly.pdbx_seq_one_letter_code
_entity_poly.pdbx_strand_id
1 'polypeptide(L)' 'MSTTTVRQIPITCNGHTRPVVDLRFSDITKYSYFLISACKDGIPMLREGDTGDWIGSFIGHKGAVFCYITKTQIND' A
#
# COMPACT_ATOMS: atom_id res chain seq x y z
N MET A 1 -0.22 13.24 -32.53
CA MET A 1 0.16 12.55 -31.29
C MET A 1 -0.93 11.54 -30.98
N SER A 2 -0.65 10.25 -31.17
CA SER A 2 -1.58 9.17 -30.82
C SER A 2 -1.72 9.13 -29.30
N THR A 3 -2.86 9.55 -28.77
CA THR A 3 -3.18 9.42 -27.34
C THR A 3 -3.52 7.96 -27.06
N THR A 4 -2.49 7.13 -26.86
CA THR A 4 -2.69 5.75 -26.44
C THR A 4 -3.32 5.78 -25.05
N THR A 5 -4.62 5.47 -24.97
CA THR A 5 -5.34 5.30 -23.71
C THR A 5 -4.74 4.10 -22.99
N VAL A 6 -3.97 4.36 -21.93
CA VAL A 6 -3.45 3.32 -21.04
C VAL A 6 -4.66 2.66 -20.37
N ARG A 7 -4.86 1.37 -20.64
CA ARG A 7 -5.91 0.60 -19.98
C ARG A 7 -5.50 0.37 -18.53
N GLN A 8 -6.14 1.07 -17.61
CA GLN A 8 -5.92 0.87 -16.18
C GLN A 8 -6.59 -0.44 -15.77
N ILE A 9 -5.79 -1.41 -15.32
CA ILE A 9 -6.29 -2.69 -14.80
C ILE A 9 -6.34 -2.55 -13.27
N PRO A 10 -7.49 -2.80 -12.62
CA PRO A 10 -7.57 -2.73 -11.17
C PRO A 10 -6.69 -3.83 -10.55
N ILE A 11 -5.93 -3.47 -9.53
CA ILE A 11 -5.13 -4.39 -8.74
C ILE A 11 -5.97 -4.89 -7.55
N THR A 12 -6.06 -6.21 -7.38
CA THR A 12 -6.81 -6.82 -6.28
C THR A 12 -5.86 -7.23 -5.16
N CYS A 13 -5.86 -6.48 -4.06
CA CYS A 13 -5.00 -6.69 -2.90
C CYS A 13 -5.72 -7.47 -1.79
N ASN A 14 -5.56 -8.80 -1.75
CA ASN A 14 -6.21 -9.67 -0.75
C ASN A 14 -5.44 -9.73 0.57
N GLY A 15 -6.14 -9.85 1.71
CA GLY A 15 -5.52 -10.19 3.00
C GLY A 15 -6.21 -9.59 4.23
N HIS A 16 -6.89 -8.46 4.07
CA HIS A 16 -7.65 -7.86 5.17
C HIS A 16 -8.94 -8.64 5.46
N THR A 17 -9.22 -8.83 6.75
CA THR A 17 -10.43 -9.55 7.22
C THR A 17 -11.54 -8.59 7.68
N ARG A 18 -11.24 -7.29 7.69
CA ARG A 18 -12.15 -6.21 8.08
C ARG A 18 -12.03 -5.06 7.07
N PRO A 19 -12.91 -4.04 7.14
CA PRO A 19 -12.82 -2.90 6.23
C PRO A 19 -11.49 -2.16 6.35
N VAL A 20 -10.90 -1.88 5.19
CA VAL A 20 -9.78 -0.94 5.04
C VAL A 20 -10.30 0.47 5.32
N VAL A 21 -9.56 1.24 6.11
CA VAL A 21 -9.96 2.58 6.54
C VAL A 21 -9.05 3.68 5.99
N ASP A 22 -7.84 3.34 5.57
CA ASP A 22 -6.89 4.28 4.99
C ASP A 22 -5.92 3.55 4.03
N LEU A 23 -5.45 4.26 3.02
CA LEU A 23 -4.45 3.81 2.05
C LEU A 23 -3.42 4.92 1.88
N ARG A 24 -2.14 4.57 1.99
CA ARG A 24 -1.07 5.55 1.81
C ARG A 24 -0.02 5.03 0.83
N PHE A 25 0.27 5.85 -0.17
CA PHE A 25 1.36 5.61 -1.12
C PHE A 25 2.63 6.30 -0.63
N SER A 26 3.77 5.63 -0.80
CA SER A 26 5.07 6.27 -0.66
C SER A 26 5.36 7.16 -1.86
N ASP A 27 6.45 7.93 -1.76
CA ASP A 27 7.02 8.55 -2.95
C ASP A 27 7.55 7.48 -3.90
N ILE A 28 7.68 7.85 -5.18
CA ILE A 28 8.30 7.01 -6.18
C ILE A 28 9.81 6.94 -5.89
N THR A 29 10.31 5.74 -5.64
CA THR A 29 11.75 5.49 -5.49
C THR A 29 12.36 5.14 -6.84
N LYS A 30 13.70 4.97 -6.87
CA LYS A 30 14.43 4.54 -8.07
C LYS A 30 13.93 3.22 -8.68
N TYR A 31 13.36 2.34 -7.86
CA TYR A 31 13.02 0.97 -8.26
C TYR A 31 11.51 0.70 -8.31
N SER A 32 10.72 1.24 -7.39
CA SER A 32 9.25 1.21 -7.42
C SER A 32 8.68 2.20 -6.38
N TYR A 33 7.39 2.14 -6.11
CA TYR A 33 6.75 2.78 -4.96
C TYR A 33 6.06 1.72 -4.10
N PHE A 34 5.68 2.09 -2.89
CA PHE A 34 5.03 1.19 -1.95
C PHE A 34 3.64 1.69 -1.58
N LEU A 35 2.77 0.76 -1.25
CA LEU A 35 1.43 1.00 -0.76
C LEU A 35 1.29 0.37 0.63
N ILE A 36 0.81 1.12 1.61
CA ILE A 36 0.42 0.58 2.91
C ILE A 36 -1.08 0.76 3.12
N SER A 37 -1.72 -0.27 3.67
CA SER A 37 -3.17 -0.29 3.92
C SER A 37 -3.51 -0.44 5.40
N ALA A 38 -4.41 0.43 5.88
CA ALA A 38 -4.89 0.46 7.25
C ALA A 38 -6.22 -0.24 7.38
N CYS A 39 -6.39 -1.03 8.42
CA CYS A 39 -7.56 -1.86 8.55
C CYS A 39 -8.01 -1.99 10.01
N LYS A 40 -9.32 -2.22 10.16
CA LYS A 40 -9.94 -2.52 11.45
C LYS A 40 -9.59 -3.91 12.00
N ASP A 41 -8.84 -4.73 11.26
CA ASP A 41 -8.32 -6.03 11.73
C ASP A 41 -7.07 -5.87 12.63
N GLY A 42 -6.48 -4.68 12.68
CA GLY A 42 -5.25 -4.41 13.44
C GLY A 42 -3.98 -4.97 12.80
N ILE A 43 -4.04 -5.38 11.53
CA ILE A 43 -2.93 -5.94 10.77
C ILE A 43 -2.73 -5.08 9.51
N PRO A 44 -1.97 -3.99 9.61
CA PRO A 44 -1.54 -3.19 8.47
C PRO A 44 -0.72 -4.03 7.49
N MET A 45 -0.89 -3.82 6.19
CA MET A 45 -0.14 -4.55 5.16
C MET A 45 0.65 -3.60 4.27
N LEU A 46 1.93 -3.88 4.08
CA LEU A 46 2.81 -3.22 3.11
C LEU A 46 2.84 -4.03 1.81
N ARG A 47 2.73 -3.33 0.69
CA ARG A 47 2.67 -3.90 -0.65
C ARG A 47 3.55 -3.14 -1.62
N GLU A 48 3.97 -3.83 -2.67
CA GLU A 48 4.57 -3.21 -3.84
C GLU A 48 3.50 -2.44 -4.63
N GLY A 49 3.85 -1.24 -5.09
CA GLY A 49 2.92 -0.31 -5.71
C GLY A 49 2.43 -0.75 -7.08
N ASP A 50 3.32 -1.32 -7.90
CA ASP A 50 3.01 -1.68 -9.28
C ASP A 50 2.21 -2.99 -9.40
N THR A 51 2.56 -3.99 -8.59
CA THR A 51 1.95 -5.34 -8.63
C THR A 51 0.84 -5.52 -7.60
N GLY A 52 0.89 -4.79 -6.49
CA GLY A 52 0.07 -5.05 -5.31
C GLY A 52 0.54 -6.24 -4.48
N ASP A 53 1.70 -6.81 -4.80
CA ASP A 53 2.26 -7.97 -4.11
C ASP A 53 2.53 -7.64 -2.65
N TRP A 54 2.25 -8.61 -1.78
CA TRP A 54 2.44 -8.46 -0.35
C TRP A 54 3.92 -8.53 0.00
N ILE A 55 4.40 -7.51 0.72
CA ILE A 55 5.78 -7.44 1.21
C ILE A 55 5.84 -7.84 2.68
N GLY A 56 4.87 -7.40 3.48
CA GLY A 56 4.88 -7.65 4.92
C GLY A 56 3.67 -7.10 5.67
N SER A 57 3.56 -7.51 6.93
CA SER A 57 2.46 -7.09 7.81
C SER A 57 3.01 -6.55 9.13
N PHE A 58 2.42 -5.47 9.65
CA PHE A 58 2.86 -4.85 10.90
C PHE A 58 2.06 -5.38 12.09
N ILE A 59 2.59 -6.40 12.76
CA ILE A 59 1.90 -7.06 13.87
C ILE A 59 2.25 -6.37 15.19
N GLY A 60 1.25 -6.17 16.05
CA GLY A 60 1.44 -5.64 17.41
C GLY A 60 0.33 -4.69 17.87
N HIS A 61 -0.44 -4.12 16.93
CA HIS A 61 -1.61 -3.32 17.26
C HIS A 61 -2.73 -4.19 17.82
N LYS A 62 -3.31 -3.78 18.96
CA LYS A 62 -4.38 -4.52 19.64
C LYS A 62 -5.79 -4.20 19.13
N GLY A 63 -5.91 -3.49 18.01
CA GLY A 63 -7.18 -3.02 17.49
C GLY A 63 -7.03 -2.27 16.17
N ALA A 64 -8.10 -1.60 15.75
CA ALA A 64 -8.16 -0.90 14.48
C ALA A 64 -7.03 0.14 14.34
N VAL A 65 -6.40 0.14 13.16
CA VAL A 65 -5.41 1.15 12.80
C VAL A 65 -6.01 2.06 11.75
N PHE A 66 -5.89 3.37 11.96
CA PHE A 66 -6.63 4.39 11.20
C PHE A 66 -5.76 5.21 10.25
N CYS A 67 -4.45 5.23 10.43
CA CYS A 67 -3.56 6.03 9.61
C CYS A 67 -2.14 5.47 9.59
N TYR A 68 -1.41 5.76 8.51
CA TYR A 68 0.04 5.64 8.47
C TYR A 68 0.68 6.85 7.83
N ILE A 69 1.97 6.96 8.08
CA ILE A 69 2.84 7.93 7.44
C ILE A 69 3.97 7.14 6.78
N THR A 70 4.10 7.28 5.48
CA THR A 70 5.25 6.78 4.73
C THR A 70 6.31 7.86 4.73
N LYS A 71 7.51 7.55 5.24
CA LYS A 71 8.68 8.43 5.09
C LYS A 71 9.66 7.75 4.14
N THR A 72 9.80 8.32 2.95
CA THR A 72 10.81 7.87 1.99
C THR A 72 12.17 8.40 2.47
N GLN A 73 12.99 7.53 3.04
CA GLN A 73 14.41 7.82 3.27
C GLN A 73 15.13 7.55 1.95
N ILE A 74 15.45 8.61 1.21
CA ILE A 74 16.42 8.53 0.12
C ILE A 74 17.77 8.52 0.81
N ASN A 75 18.39 7.35 0.92
CA ASN A 75 19.78 7.27 1.30
C ASN A 75 20.59 7.74 0.09
N ASP A 76 21.21 8.92 0.20
CA ASP A 76 22.20 9.40 -0.77
C ASP A 76 23.42 8.46 -0.81
#